data_AF-A0A3R8IQK9-F1
#
_entry.id   AF-A0A3R8IQK9-F1
#
_cell.length_a   1.000
_cell.length_b   1.000
_cell.length_c   1.000
_cell.angle_alpha   90.00
_cell.angle_beta   90.00
_cell.angle_gamma   90.00
#
_symmetry.space_group_name_H-M   'P 1'
#
loop_
_entity.id
_entity.type
_entity.pdbx_description
1 polymer ?
#
loop_
_entity_poly.entity_id
_entity_poly.type
_entity_poly.pdbx_seq_one_letter_code
_entity_poly.pdbx_strand_id
1 'polypeptide(L)'
;MMSFRSFVIFSLPLLLSALAWADEPSAAAPLQLQSLQLDEDFESGTLNQPPWSIQWLPADAANVAVQSDIVRAGKHAVRIVNRPEDEGRACERTELVNKHGGLKWGNEYWIGFSFYLKNWQTSRFGEMVHQFHAAAHKGDHTWRSGRNITSIFIERGEMQLQVITKPHDGPARGPASAVPVWKAPVESDVWQDWVIHVRPSPEENGLLEVWRNGQRLYVQRGPNVDLLDEGGRPAGQSYYIKCGVYNWTWKSGRHDVPDREIYYDEVRIGHVEAGYTGGYDGVAPGNRDGSAKPRTD
;
A
#
# COMPACT_ATOMS: atom_id res chain seq x y z
N MET A 1 77.36 -55.74 -20.54
CA MET A 1 77.81 -54.44 -21.07
C MET A 1 76.59 -53.56 -21.26
N MET A 2 76.63 -52.33 -20.72
CA MET A 2 75.87 -51.12 -21.10
C MET A 2 74.35 -51.26 -21.32
N SER A 3 73.52 -50.73 -20.41
CA SER A 3 73.01 -49.34 -20.42
C SER A 3 72.04 -49.06 -21.56
N PHE A 4 70.78 -48.71 -21.26
CA PHE A 4 70.28 -47.34 -21.43
C PHE A 4 68.92 -47.13 -20.75
N ARG A 5 68.77 -45.92 -20.21
CA ARG A 5 67.67 -45.39 -19.39
C ARG A 5 66.44 -45.07 -20.23
N SER A 6 65.27 -45.07 -19.59
CA SER A 6 64.15 -44.23 -20.01
C SER A 6 63.45 -43.68 -18.76
N PHE A 7 63.53 -42.36 -18.61
CA PHE A 7 62.82 -41.56 -17.64
C PHE A 7 61.39 -41.37 -18.13
N VAL A 8 60.40 -41.69 -17.31
CA VAL A 8 59.01 -41.23 -17.50
C VAL A 8 58.82 -40.02 -16.60
N ILE A 9 58.61 -38.86 -17.22
CA ILE A 9 58.26 -37.61 -16.54
C ILE A 9 56.75 -37.65 -16.29
N PHE A 10 56.34 -37.65 -15.02
CA PHE A 10 54.96 -37.41 -14.63
C PHE A 10 54.66 -35.91 -14.72
N SER A 11 53.74 -35.53 -15.60
CA SER A 11 53.15 -34.20 -15.64
C SER A 11 52.08 -34.09 -14.55
N LEU A 12 52.32 -33.32 -13.49
CA LEU A 12 51.26 -32.90 -12.55
C LEU A 12 50.41 -31.79 -13.20
N PRO A 13 49.08 -31.80 -13.05
CA PRO A 13 48.28 -30.62 -13.35
C PRO A 13 48.46 -29.56 -12.26
N LEU A 14 48.78 -28.33 -12.65
CA LEU A 14 48.67 -27.14 -11.82
C LEU A 14 47.18 -26.90 -11.49
N LEU A 15 46.80 -27.08 -10.22
CA LEU A 15 45.57 -26.54 -9.67
C LEU A 15 45.79 -25.03 -9.43
N LEU A 16 45.21 -24.19 -10.28
CA LEU A 16 45.03 -22.76 -9.97
C LEU A 16 43.94 -22.64 -8.90
N SER A 17 44.34 -22.35 -7.67
CA SER A 17 43.43 -21.92 -6.61
C SER A 17 42.97 -20.49 -6.91
N ALA A 18 41.74 -20.34 -7.39
CA ALA A 18 41.08 -19.04 -7.43
C ALA A 18 40.75 -18.63 -5.99
N LEU A 19 41.48 -17.64 -5.46
CA LEU A 19 41.10 -16.91 -4.25
C LEU A 19 39.85 -16.08 -4.57
N ALA A 20 38.69 -16.61 -4.21
CA ALA A 20 37.46 -15.83 -4.16
C ALA A 20 37.62 -14.76 -3.07
N TRP A 21 37.56 -13.49 -3.46
CA TRP A 21 37.33 -12.41 -2.51
C TRP A 21 35.91 -12.58 -1.97
N ALA A 22 35.80 -12.96 -0.70
CA ALA A 22 34.55 -12.82 0.02
C ALA A 22 34.36 -11.32 0.27
N ASP A 23 33.45 -10.70 -0.47
CA ASP A 23 32.88 -9.42 -0.06
C ASP A 23 32.17 -9.68 1.27
N GLU A 24 32.70 -9.12 2.35
CA GLU A 24 31.96 -9.09 3.62
C GLU A 24 30.63 -8.35 3.38
N PRO A 25 29.50 -8.84 3.91
CA PRO A 25 28.27 -8.10 3.87
C PRO A 25 28.48 -6.82 4.69
N SER A 26 28.52 -5.68 3.99
CA SER A 26 28.47 -4.36 4.60
C SER A 26 27.29 -4.32 5.56
N ALA A 27 27.57 -4.14 6.85
CA ALA A 27 26.55 -3.97 7.86
C ALA A 27 25.64 -2.82 7.44
N ALA A 28 24.34 -3.11 7.27
CA ALA A 28 23.35 -2.12 6.91
C ALA A 28 23.41 -0.96 7.92
N ALA A 29 23.62 0.26 7.41
CA ALA A 29 23.56 1.46 8.24
C ALA A 29 22.20 1.49 8.97
N PRO A 30 22.15 1.91 10.25
CA PRO A 30 20.89 2.00 10.98
C PRO A 30 19.92 2.92 10.21
N LEU A 31 18.71 2.41 9.93
CA LEU A 31 17.66 3.15 9.24
C LEU A 31 17.39 4.48 9.97
N GLN A 32 17.80 5.59 9.35
CA GLN A 32 17.42 6.92 9.82
C GLN A 32 15.93 7.13 9.52
N LEU A 33 15.07 6.80 10.49
CA LEU A 33 13.62 7.03 10.45
C LEU A 33 13.21 8.51 10.64
N GLN A 34 14.17 9.45 10.66
CA GLN A 34 13.95 10.85 11.09
C GLN A 34 13.22 11.76 10.08
N SER A 35 12.48 11.23 9.12
CA SER A 35 11.83 12.04 8.07
C SER A 35 10.57 11.40 7.48
N LEU A 36 9.88 10.57 8.27
CA LEU A 36 8.53 10.12 7.90
C LEU A 36 7.56 11.32 7.88
N GLN A 37 6.85 11.48 6.77
CA GLN A 37 5.72 12.39 6.65
C GLN A 37 4.52 11.91 7.48
N LEU A 38 4.37 10.60 7.63
CA LEU A 38 3.39 9.95 8.49
C LEU A 38 4.03 8.72 9.12
N ASP A 39 3.83 8.57 10.42
CA ASP A 39 4.19 7.38 11.19
C ASP A 39 3.04 7.11 12.17
N GLU A 40 2.18 6.16 11.83
CA GLU A 40 1.03 5.77 12.64
C GLU A 40 1.06 4.25 12.86
N ASP A 41 1.55 3.85 14.02
CA ASP A 41 1.55 2.49 14.56
C ASP A 41 0.44 2.27 15.60
N PHE A 42 -0.39 3.30 15.87
CA PHE A 42 -1.48 3.28 16.84
C PHE A 42 -1.08 2.99 18.30
N GLU A 43 0.23 2.96 18.61
CA GLU A 43 0.73 2.57 19.93
C GLU A 43 0.39 3.58 21.04
N SER A 44 -0.08 4.78 20.67
CA SER A 44 -0.65 5.74 21.61
C SER A 44 -1.92 5.22 22.31
N GLY A 45 -2.55 4.17 21.77
CA GLY A 45 -3.83 3.63 22.24
C GLY A 45 -5.04 4.47 21.84
N THR A 46 -4.85 5.54 21.05
CA THR A 46 -5.90 6.43 20.57
C THR A 46 -5.70 6.79 19.10
N LEU A 47 -6.78 7.13 18.39
CA LEU A 47 -6.67 7.56 17.00
C LEU A 47 -6.30 9.05 16.94
N ASN A 48 -5.12 9.36 16.40
CA ASN A 48 -4.67 10.74 16.22
C ASN A 48 -5.49 11.46 15.13
N GLN A 49 -6.17 12.55 15.50
CA GLN A 49 -6.90 13.41 14.56
C GLN A 49 -6.58 14.88 14.83
N PRO A 50 -5.80 15.57 13.97
CA PRO A 50 -5.08 15.11 12.77
C PRO A 50 -3.96 14.08 13.08
N PRO A 51 -3.42 13.35 12.07
CA PRO A 51 -3.58 13.57 10.63
C PRO A 51 -4.80 12.88 10.01
N TRP A 52 -5.47 12.01 10.76
CA TRP A 52 -6.64 11.29 10.28
C TRP A 52 -7.93 12.09 10.46
N SER A 53 -8.89 11.77 9.61
CA SER A 53 -10.31 12.10 9.79
C SER A 53 -11.11 10.86 9.39
N ILE A 54 -12.28 10.67 9.99
CA ILE A 54 -13.17 9.57 9.62
C ILE A 54 -14.17 10.07 8.58
N GLN A 55 -14.26 9.39 7.43
CA GLN A 55 -15.15 9.83 6.36
C GLN A 55 -16.62 9.51 6.69
N TRP A 56 -17.49 10.52 6.61
CA TRP A 56 -18.94 10.47 6.82
C TRP A 56 -19.43 10.09 8.21
N LEU A 57 -18.52 9.96 9.17
CA LEU A 57 -18.83 9.66 10.56
C LEU A 57 -18.16 10.69 11.48
N PRO A 58 -18.72 10.93 12.67
CA PRO A 58 -18.04 11.73 13.67
C PRO A 58 -16.78 11.01 14.19
N ALA A 59 -15.88 11.77 14.81
CA ALA A 59 -14.58 11.26 15.26
C ALA A 59 -14.68 10.14 16.32
N ASP A 60 -15.79 10.06 17.04
CA ASP A 60 -16.08 9.11 18.13
C ASP A 60 -17.02 7.96 17.71
N ALA A 61 -17.23 7.77 16.40
CA ALA A 61 -18.08 6.70 15.90
C ALA A 61 -17.55 5.32 16.32
N ALA A 62 -18.41 4.47 16.88
CA ALA A 62 -18.09 3.11 17.34
C ALA A 62 -17.57 2.18 16.21
N ASN A 63 -17.75 2.59 14.95
CA ASN A 63 -17.22 1.96 13.76
C ASN A 63 -15.69 2.00 13.70
N VAL A 64 -15.03 2.90 14.42
CA VAL A 64 -13.56 3.03 14.43
C VAL A 64 -13.06 3.02 15.86
N ALA A 65 -12.14 2.11 16.18
CA ALA A 65 -11.56 2.02 17.52
C ALA A 65 -10.12 1.51 17.46
N VAL A 66 -9.22 2.13 18.23
CA VAL A 66 -7.92 1.54 18.52
C VAL A 66 -8.10 0.46 19.58
N GLN A 67 -7.54 -0.72 19.36
CA GLN A 67 -7.75 -1.91 20.19
C GLN A 67 -6.48 -2.76 20.26
N SER A 68 -6.47 -3.77 21.13
CA SER A 68 -5.27 -4.57 21.46
C SER A 68 -5.37 -6.07 21.16
N ASP A 69 -6.47 -6.54 20.59
CA ASP A 69 -6.74 -7.97 20.37
C ASP A 69 -6.08 -8.47 19.08
N ILE A 70 -6.37 -7.82 17.94
CA ILE A 70 -5.82 -8.15 16.62
C ILE A 70 -4.82 -7.07 16.22
N VAL A 71 -3.52 -7.38 16.26
CA VAL A 71 -2.45 -6.38 16.18
C VAL A 71 -1.29 -6.94 15.36
N ARG A 72 -0.74 -6.15 14.42
CA ARG A 72 0.36 -6.59 13.55
C ARG A 72 1.71 -6.49 14.26
N ALA A 73 1.94 -5.37 14.94
CA ALA A 73 3.16 -5.06 15.67
C ALA A 73 2.80 -4.27 16.94
N GLY A 74 3.65 -4.35 17.98
CA GLY A 74 3.34 -3.67 19.23
C GLY A 74 2.09 -4.19 19.95
N LYS A 75 1.26 -3.28 20.45
CA LYS A 75 0.12 -3.55 21.34
C LYS A 75 -1.21 -3.09 20.78
N HIS A 76 -1.23 -2.22 19.78
CA HIS A 76 -2.45 -1.62 19.30
C HIS A 76 -2.54 -1.63 17.78
N ALA A 77 -3.76 -1.74 17.28
CA ALA A 77 -4.09 -1.52 15.88
C ALA A 77 -5.47 -0.88 15.78
N VAL A 78 -5.74 -0.17 14.69
CA VAL A 78 -7.07 0.41 14.47
C VAL A 78 -8.00 -0.62 13.83
N ARG A 79 -9.16 -0.80 14.44
CA ARG A 79 -10.28 -1.58 13.94
C ARG A 79 -11.27 -0.66 13.26
N ILE A 80 -11.76 -1.07 12.09
CA ILE A 80 -12.72 -0.35 11.28
C ILE A 80 -13.85 -1.31 10.90
N VAL A 81 -15.09 -0.93 11.19
CA VAL A 81 -16.28 -1.69 10.84
C VAL A 81 -17.21 -0.85 9.97
N ASN A 82 -17.61 -1.38 8.84
CA ASN A 82 -18.62 -0.79 7.96
C ASN A 82 -19.84 -1.71 7.91
N ARG A 83 -21.05 -1.16 8.07
CA ARG A 83 -22.29 -1.93 8.05
C ARG A 83 -23.34 -1.35 7.08
N PRO A 84 -24.14 -2.17 6.39
CA PRO A 84 -25.20 -1.70 5.49
C PRO A 84 -26.26 -0.85 6.19
N GLU A 85 -26.48 -1.08 7.49
CA GLU A 85 -27.43 -0.34 8.33
C GLU A 85 -26.91 1.02 8.83
N ASP A 86 -25.61 1.35 8.64
CA ASP A 86 -25.08 2.64 9.05
C ASP A 86 -25.77 3.79 8.29
N GLU A 87 -26.12 4.87 8.97
CA GLU A 87 -26.97 5.92 8.38
C GLU A 87 -26.31 6.69 7.21
N GLY A 88 -27.12 7.04 6.21
CA GLY A 88 -26.73 7.97 5.16
C GLY A 88 -25.56 7.46 4.30
N ARG A 89 -24.45 8.21 4.26
CA ARG A 89 -23.24 7.82 3.52
C ARG A 89 -22.27 6.98 4.37
N ALA A 90 -22.58 6.68 5.63
CA ALA A 90 -21.77 5.78 6.42
C ALA A 90 -21.96 4.31 5.98
N CYS A 91 -23.15 3.92 5.49
CA CYS A 91 -23.32 2.59 4.91
C CYS A 91 -22.40 2.32 3.72
N GLU A 92 -22.14 3.31 2.87
CA GLU A 92 -21.24 3.08 1.73
C GLU A 92 -19.79 2.96 2.15
N ARG A 93 -19.37 3.53 3.29
CA ARG A 93 -17.96 3.49 3.68
C ARG A 93 -17.70 3.82 5.14
N THR A 94 -16.63 3.25 5.64
CA THR A 94 -15.95 3.70 6.86
C THR A 94 -14.46 3.71 6.56
N GLU A 95 -13.88 4.91 6.42
CA GLU A 95 -12.49 5.08 6.01
C GLU A 95 -11.79 6.15 6.86
N LEU A 96 -10.56 5.83 7.30
CA LEU A 96 -9.60 6.83 7.76
C LEU A 96 -9.04 7.56 6.55
N VAL A 97 -9.03 8.89 6.61
CA VAL A 97 -8.63 9.75 5.51
C VAL A 97 -7.50 10.69 5.92
N ASN A 98 -6.36 10.59 5.23
CA ASN A 98 -5.21 11.47 5.46
C ASN A 98 -5.18 12.62 4.44
N LYS A 99 -6.16 13.53 4.50
CA LYS A 99 -6.22 14.68 3.56
C LYS A 99 -5.11 15.70 3.75
N HIS A 100 -4.54 15.79 4.95
CA HIS A 100 -3.53 16.78 5.30
C HIS A 100 -2.11 16.37 4.85
N GLY A 101 -1.83 15.09 4.61
CA GLY A 101 -0.56 14.56 4.09
C GLY A 101 -0.53 14.42 2.57
N GLY A 102 -1.10 15.38 1.84
CA GLY A 102 -1.29 15.26 0.39
C GLY A 102 -0.01 14.92 -0.38
N LEU A 103 -0.05 13.83 -1.13
CA LEU A 103 1.03 13.28 -1.95
C LEU A 103 1.04 14.02 -3.28
N LYS A 104 2.00 14.94 -3.46
CA LYS A 104 2.03 15.88 -4.59
C LYS A 104 2.57 15.21 -5.85
N TRP A 105 2.08 15.67 -6.99
CA TRP A 105 2.66 15.24 -8.27
C TRP A 105 4.14 15.65 -8.35
N GLY A 106 4.96 14.81 -8.99
CA GLY A 106 6.39 15.00 -9.16
C GLY A 106 7.25 14.53 -7.97
N ASN A 107 6.68 14.46 -6.78
CA ASN A 107 7.39 14.01 -5.58
C ASN A 107 7.35 12.49 -5.44
N GLU A 108 8.40 11.92 -4.84
CA GLU A 108 8.58 10.49 -4.61
C GLU A 108 8.27 10.11 -3.16
N TYR A 109 7.50 9.03 -3.02
CA TYR A 109 7.00 8.56 -1.74
C TYR A 109 7.20 7.05 -1.58
N TRP A 110 7.62 6.66 -0.39
CA TRP A 110 7.55 5.28 0.10
C TRP A 110 6.40 5.18 1.08
N ILE A 111 5.55 4.17 0.93
CA ILE A 111 4.36 4.01 1.76
C ILE A 111 4.28 2.55 2.19
N GLY A 112 4.13 2.32 3.48
CA GLY A 112 3.93 1.00 4.05
C GLY A 112 2.70 0.97 4.92
N PHE A 113 2.00 -0.16 4.94
CA PHE A 113 0.86 -0.41 5.82
C PHE A 113 0.56 -1.89 5.87
N SER A 114 -0.08 -2.32 6.95
CA SER A 114 -0.67 -3.66 7.03
C SER A 114 -2.17 -3.55 7.16
N PHE A 115 -2.89 -4.52 6.61
CA PHE A 115 -4.28 -4.73 6.98
C PHE A 115 -4.62 -6.20 7.22
N TYR A 116 -5.67 -6.42 7.99
CA TYR A 116 -6.21 -7.72 8.32
C TYR A 116 -7.71 -7.71 8.03
N LEU A 117 -8.19 -8.68 7.24
CA LEU A 117 -9.61 -8.81 6.89
C LEU A 117 -10.25 -9.83 7.82
N LYS A 118 -11.19 -9.41 8.68
CA LYS A 118 -11.81 -10.29 9.68
C LYS A 118 -12.98 -11.06 9.10
N ASN A 119 -12.97 -12.39 9.19
CA ASN A 119 -14.06 -13.27 8.75
C ASN A 119 -14.65 -12.86 7.37
N TRP A 120 -13.78 -12.54 6.41
CA TRP A 120 -14.14 -11.84 5.18
C TRP A 120 -14.93 -12.74 4.23
N GLN A 121 -16.26 -12.63 4.30
CA GLN A 121 -17.16 -13.40 3.46
C GLN A 121 -17.10 -12.92 2.01
N THR A 122 -17.13 -13.87 1.07
CA THR A 122 -17.21 -13.54 -0.36
C THR A 122 -18.52 -12.80 -0.67
N SER A 123 -18.40 -11.62 -1.27
CA SER A 123 -19.54 -10.88 -1.83
C SER A 123 -19.51 -10.94 -3.36
N ARG A 124 -20.69 -10.91 -4.00
CA ARG A 124 -20.77 -10.74 -5.45
C ARG A 124 -20.51 -9.31 -5.93
N PHE A 125 -20.51 -8.35 -5.00
CA PHE A 125 -20.28 -6.94 -5.26
C PHE A 125 -18.81 -6.58 -5.03
N GLY A 126 -18.35 -5.56 -5.74
CA GLY A 126 -17.01 -5.02 -5.54
C GLY A 126 -16.96 -4.06 -4.35
N GLU A 127 -15.80 -3.99 -3.73
CA GLU A 127 -15.46 -3.08 -2.64
C GLU A 127 -14.00 -2.65 -2.72
N MET A 128 -13.66 -1.48 -2.15
CA MET A 128 -12.27 -1.07 -1.98
C MET A 128 -11.89 -1.12 -0.51
N VAL A 129 -10.69 -1.63 -0.22
CA VAL A 129 -10.14 -1.64 1.14
C VAL A 129 -9.04 -0.59 1.32
N HIS A 130 -8.31 -0.26 0.26
CA HIS A 130 -7.31 0.80 0.32
C HIS A 130 -7.36 1.66 -0.95
N GLN A 131 -7.30 2.97 -0.79
CA GLN A 131 -7.37 3.91 -1.91
C GLN A 131 -6.24 4.93 -1.86
N PHE A 132 -5.59 5.09 -3.00
CA PHE A 132 -4.71 6.21 -3.28
C PHE A 132 -5.50 7.25 -4.06
N HIS A 133 -6.30 8.02 -3.35
CA HIS A 133 -7.42 8.78 -3.90
C HIS A 133 -6.96 10.10 -4.52
N ALA A 134 -7.37 10.36 -5.78
CA ALA A 134 -7.10 11.65 -6.41
C ALA A 134 -7.82 12.77 -5.66
N ALA A 135 -7.14 13.88 -5.39
CA ALA A 135 -7.82 15.05 -4.86
C ALA A 135 -8.77 15.62 -5.92
N ALA A 136 -9.97 16.02 -5.48
CA ALA A 136 -10.84 16.81 -6.33
C ALA A 136 -10.16 18.14 -6.67
N HIS A 137 -10.52 18.71 -7.82
CA HIS A 137 -10.02 20.03 -8.19
C HIS A 137 -10.46 21.09 -7.18
N LYS A 138 -9.60 22.08 -6.92
CA LYS A 138 -9.91 23.15 -5.96
C LYS A 138 -11.08 23.99 -6.46
N GLY A 139 -12.04 24.27 -5.57
CA GLY A 139 -13.12 25.24 -5.81
C GLY A 139 -14.42 24.68 -6.37
N ASP A 140 -14.58 23.34 -6.46
CA ASP A 140 -15.83 22.72 -6.88
C ASP A 140 -16.37 21.74 -5.84
N HIS A 141 -17.61 21.98 -5.44
CA HIS A 141 -18.36 21.20 -4.47
C HIS A 141 -19.04 19.98 -5.09
N THR A 142 -18.85 19.71 -6.39
CA THR A 142 -19.43 18.54 -7.08
C THR A 142 -18.68 17.23 -6.82
N TRP A 143 -17.56 17.27 -6.07
CA TRP A 143 -16.79 16.09 -5.64
C TRP A 143 -16.22 15.23 -6.79
N ARG A 144 -16.05 15.81 -7.98
CA ARG A 144 -15.43 15.12 -9.10
C ARG A 144 -13.93 15.05 -8.90
N SER A 145 -13.40 13.83 -8.74
CA SER A 145 -11.96 13.55 -8.71
C SER A 145 -11.51 12.89 -10.01
N GLY A 146 -10.20 12.73 -10.18
CA GLY A 146 -9.66 11.79 -11.16
C GLY A 146 -9.73 10.34 -10.66
N ARG A 147 -9.23 9.39 -11.45
CA ARG A 147 -9.02 8.01 -11.02
C ARG A 147 -7.96 7.92 -9.93
N ASN A 148 -8.06 6.91 -9.08
CA ASN A 148 -7.01 6.54 -8.14
C ASN A 148 -5.82 5.95 -8.92
N ILE A 149 -4.60 6.45 -8.67
CA ILE A 149 -3.38 5.90 -9.27
C ILE A 149 -3.21 4.41 -8.96
N THR A 150 -3.57 4.02 -7.74
CA THR A 150 -3.68 2.63 -7.31
C THR A 150 -4.78 2.44 -6.28
N SER A 151 -5.36 1.24 -6.21
CA SER A 151 -6.30 0.83 -5.17
C SER A 151 -6.23 -0.67 -4.95
N ILE A 152 -6.54 -1.10 -3.73
CA ILE A 152 -6.74 -2.51 -3.39
C ILE A 152 -8.24 -2.76 -3.37
N PHE A 153 -8.68 -3.61 -4.30
CA PHE A 153 -10.07 -3.89 -4.59
C PHE A 153 -10.40 -5.35 -4.27
N ILE A 154 -11.61 -5.63 -3.83
CA ILE A 154 -12.09 -7.00 -3.64
C ILE A 154 -13.39 -7.16 -4.41
N GLU A 155 -13.49 -8.21 -5.21
CA GLU A 155 -14.74 -8.55 -5.90
C GLU A 155 -14.80 -10.05 -6.15
N ARG A 156 -15.95 -10.67 -5.86
CA ARG A 156 -16.20 -12.11 -6.12
C ARG A 156 -15.12 -13.03 -5.52
N GLY A 157 -14.63 -12.67 -4.34
CA GLY A 157 -13.62 -13.45 -3.60
C GLY A 157 -12.20 -13.26 -4.11
N GLU A 158 -11.96 -12.38 -5.08
CA GLU A 158 -10.63 -12.01 -5.55
C GLU A 158 -10.21 -10.64 -5.00
N MET A 159 -9.06 -10.58 -4.35
CA MET A 159 -8.34 -9.34 -4.12
C MET A 159 -7.59 -8.94 -5.38
N GLN A 160 -7.60 -7.65 -5.70
CA GLN A 160 -7.03 -7.10 -6.92
C GLN A 160 -6.20 -5.85 -6.60
N LEU A 161 -5.05 -5.73 -7.27
CA LEU A 161 -4.33 -4.47 -7.37
C LEU A 161 -4.78 -3.78 -8.66
N GLN A 162 -5.45 -2.64 -8.54
CA GLN A 162 -5.90 -1.84 -9.68
C GLN A 162 -5.03 -0.60 -9.85
N VAL A 163 -4.55 -0.33 -11.07
CA VAL A 163 -3.60 0.78 -11.35
C VAL A 163 -3.90 1.49 -12.67
N ILE A 164 -3.56 2.79 -12.75
CA ILE A 164 -3.66 3.56 -14.00
C ILE A 164 -2.52 3.16 -14.94
N THR A 165 -2.79 2.21 -15.85
CA THR A 165 -1.81 1.77 -16.87
C THR A 165 -1.78 2.65 -18.12
N LYS A 166 -2.87 3.40 -18.35
CA LYS A 166 -3.05 4.30 -19.49
C LYS A 166 -3.68 5.59 -18.99
N PRO A 167 -2.88 6.56 -18.55
CA PRO A 167 -3.37 7.90 -18.29
C PRO A 167 -4.05 8.48 -19.51
N HIS A 168 -5.02 9.37 -19.25
CA HIS A 168 -5.75 10.04 -20.31
C HIS A 168 -5.52 11.55 -20.24
N ASP A 169 -5.34 12.14 -21.42
CA ASP A 169 -5.38 13.59 -21.61
C ASP A 169 -6.83 14.10 -21.71
N GLY A 170 -7.80 13.18 -21.84
CA GLY A 170 -9.24 13.42 -21.77
C GLY A 170 -9.80 13.19 -20.36
N PRO A 171 -11.10 13.48 -20.13
CA PRO A 171 -11.72 13.27 -18.83
C PRO A 171 -11.46 11.85 -18.31
N ALA A 172 -11.10 11.74 -17.02
CA ALA A 172 -11.02 10.46 -16.34
C ALA A 172 -12.40 9.78 -16.40
N ARG A 173 -12.59 8.85 -17.34
CA ARG A 173 -13.84 8.09 -17.49
C ARG A 173 -13.63 6.70 -16.91
N GLY A 174 -14.63 6.20 -16.19
CA GLY A 174 -14.62 4.86 -15.62
C GLY A 174 -14.89 4.87 -14.11
N PRO A 175 -14.72 3.72 -13.44
CA PRO A 175 -14.80 3.67 -11.99
C PRO A 175 -13.70 4.54 -11.35
N ALA A 176 -13.89 4.91 -10.08
CA ALA A 176 -12.88 5.63 -9.30
C ALA A 176 -11.53 4.88 -9.24
N SER A 177 -11.55 3.57 -9.46
CA SER A 177 -10.36 2.73 -9.62
C SER A 177 -10.02 2.46 -11.09
N ALA A 178 -8.78 2.08 -11.33
CA ALA A 178 -8.27 1.83 -12.68
C ALA A 178 -8.38 0.33 -13.08
N VAL A 179 -7.41 -0.23 -13.81
CA VAL A 179 -7.51 -1.62 -14.32
C VAL A 179 -6.79 -2.61 -13.40
N PRO A 180 -7.32 -3.84 -13.20
CA PRO A 180 -6.63 -4.86 -12.42
C PRO A 180 -5.37 -5.35 -13.15
N VAL A 181 -4.23 -5.27 -12.47
CA VAL A 181 -2.92 -5.77 -12.97
C VAL A 181 -2.40 -6.97 -12.19
N TRP A 182 -2.99 -7.25 -11.03
CA TRP A 182 -2.74 -8.45 -10.24
C TRP A 182 -4.03 -8.86 -9.54
N LYS A 183 -4.21 -10.17 -9.35
CA LYS A 183 -5.30 -10.75 -8.57
C LYS A 183 -4.88 -12.00 -7.82
N ALA A 184 -5.50 -12.25 -6.68
CA ALA A 184 -5.44 -13.53 -5.96
C ALA A 184 -6.72 -13.75 -5.15
N PRO A 185 -7.03 -14.99 -4.73
CA PRO A 185 -8.08 -15.24 -3.75
C PRO A 185 -7.88 -14.40 -2.48
N VAL A 186 -8.97 -13.95 -1.87
CA VAL A 186 -8.91 -13.26 -0.58
C VAL A 186 -8.44 -14.22 0.50
N GLU A 187 -7.41 -13.81 1.23
CA GLU A 187 -6.96 -14.47 2.46
C GLU A 187 -7.57 -13.70 3.65
N SER A 188 -8.56 -14.33 4.30
CA SER A 188 -9.18 -13.83 5.52
C SER A 188 -8.37 -14.24 6.74
N ASP A 189 -8.52 -13.47 7.81
CA ASP A 189 -7.96 -13.74 9.13
C ASP A 189 -6.43 -13.86 9.15
N VAL A 190 -5.78 -13.13 8.24
CA VAL A 190 -4.34 -12.97 8.16
C VAL A 190 -3.96 -11.52 7.86
N TRP A 191 -2.85 -11.08 8.46
CA TRP A 191 -2.23 -9.82 8.14
C TRP A 191 -1.57 -9.85 6.76
N GLN A 192 -1.77 -8.75 6.04
CA GLN A 192 -1.25 -8.54 4.71
C GLN A 192 -0.43 -7.26 4.70
N ASP A 193 0.87 -7.41 4.48
CA ASP A 193 1.81 -6.29 4.51
C ASP A 193 1.95 -5.75 3.09
N TRP A 194 1.80 -4.43 2.94
CA TRP A 194 1.90 -3.75 1.65
C TRP A 194 2.95 -2.67 1.70
N VAL A 195 3.72 -2.56 0.61
CA VAL A 195 4.62 -1.44 0.38
C VAL A 195 4.36 -0.89 -1.02
N ILE A 196 4.32 0.42 -1.14
CA ILE A 196 4.14 1.16 -2.38
C ILE A 196 5.26 2.18 -2.49
N HIS A 197 5.96 2.18 -3.62
CA HIS A 197 6.91 3.21 -3.99
C HIS A 197 6.36 3.96 -5.20
N VAL A 198 6.15 5.26 -5.08
CA VAL A 198 5.36 6.00 -6.05
C VAL A 198 5.87 7.42 -6.27
N ARG A 199 5.95 7.81 -7.53
CA ARG A 199 6.01 9.20 -7.97
C ARG A 199 4.79 9.46 -8.86
N PRO A 200 3.73 10.13 -8.35
CA PRO A 200 2.58 10.50 -9.17
C PRO A 200 3.02 11.53 -10.22
N SER A 201 2.91 11.24 -11.50
CA SER A 201 3.35 12.15 -12.56
C SER A 201 2.62 11.89 -13.88
N PRO A 202 2.30 12.94 -14.66
CA PRO A 202 1.86 12.79 -16.03
C PRO A 202 3.02 12.63 -17.02
N GLU A 203 4.27 12.71 -16.54
CA GLU A 203 5.49 12.71 -17.36
C GLU A 203 6.21 11.35 -17.28
N GLU A 204 7.25 11.20 -18.10
CA GLU A 204 8.12 9.99 -18.16
C GLU A 204 8.83 9.64 -16.84
N ASN A 205 8.90 10.59 -15.89
CA ASN A 205 9.49 10.34 -14.57
C ASN A 205 8.53 9.63 -13.60
N GLY A 206 7.28 9.37 -13.98
CA GLY A 206 6.32 8.66 -13.15
C GLY A 206 6.80 7.25 -12.77
N LEU A 207 6.46 6.85 -11.55
CA LEU A 207 6.86 5.56 -10.98
C LEU A 207 5.74 5.00 -10.12
N LEU A 208 5.48 3.70 -10.25
CA LEU A 208 4.68 2.94 -9.30
C LEU A 208 5.29 1.54 -9.16
N GLU A 209 5.75 1.19 -7.97
CA GLU A 209 6.16 -0.15 -7.60
C GLU A 209 5.33 -0.60 -6.39
N VAL A 210 4.88 -1.86 -6.40
CA VAL A 210 4.00 -2.39 -5.35
C VAL A 210 4.50 -3.75 -4.90
N TRP A 211 4.57 -3.95 -3.59
CA TRP A 211 4.90 -5.20 -2.94
C TRP A 211 3.75 -5.63 -2.03
N ARG A 212 3.57 -6.95 -1.92
CA ARG A 212 2.70 -7.60 -0.94
C ARG A 212 3.49 -8.69 -0.25
N ASN A 213 3.51 -8.70 1.07
CA ASN A 213 4.18 -9.71 1.89
C ASN A 213 5.65 -9.92 1.49
N GLY A 214 6.40 -8.84 1.24
CA GLY A 214 7.80 -8.91 0.81
C GLY A 214 8.03 -9.18 -0.67
N GLN A 215 7.02 -9.63 -1.42
CA GLN A 215 7.15 -9.94 -2.83
C GLN A 215 6.69 -8.77 -3.70
N ARG A 216 7.55 -8.35 -4.65
CA ARG A 216 7.18 -7.33 -5.64
C ARG A 216 6.14 -7.87 -6.60
N LEU A 217 4.96 -7.24 -6.64
CA LEU A 217 3.83 -7.60 -7.50
C LEU A 217 3.84 -6.84 -8.84
N TYR A 218 4.23 -5.56 -8.80
CA TYR A 218 4.05 -4.68 -9.95
C TYR A 218 5.12 -3.60 -10.02
N VAL A 219 5.45 -3.20 -11.25
CA VAL A 219 6.31 -2.06 -11.58
C VAL A 219 5.73 -1.38 -12.82
N GLN A 220 5.56 -0.06 -12.74
CA GLN A 220 5.24 0.83 -13.85
C GLN A 220 6.21 2.01 -13.83
N ARG A 221 6.70 2.35 -15.02
CA ARG A 221 7.50 3.55 -15.28
C ARG A 221 6.76 4.41 -16.30
N GLY A 222 6.99 5.71 -16.23
CA GLY A 222 6.30 6.69 -17.07
C GLY A 222 4.99 7.17 -16.46
N PRO A 223 4.17 7.89 -17.26
CA PRO A 223 2.97 8.55 -16.77
C PRO A 223 2.02 7.61 -16.01
N ASN A 224 1.47 8.07 -14.89
CA ASN A 224 0.59 7.28 -14.02
C ASN A 224 -0.55 8.09 -13.36
N VAL A 225 -0.81 9.32 -13.83
CA VAL A 225 -1.92 10.17 -13.35
C VAL A 225 -2.69 10.75 -14.53
N ASP A 226 -4.00 10.88 -14.39
CA ASP A 226 -4.82 11.59 -15.39
C ASP A 226 -4.63 13.11 -15.29
N LEU A 227 -4.56 13.77 -16.45
CA LEU A 227 -4.47 15.24 -16.51
C LEU A 227 -5.81 15.92 -16.20
N LEU A 228 -6.93 15.25 -16.50
CA LEU A 228 -8.27 15.76 -16.29
C LEU A 228 -9.07 14.87 -15.32
N ASP A 229 -9.90 15.50 -14.49
CA ASP A 229 -10.86 14.81 -13.63
C ASP A 229 -12.08 14.27 -14.41
N GLU A 230 -13.00 13.60 -13.71
CA GLU A 230 -14.25 13.09 -14.28
C GLU A 230 -15.15 14.17 -14.92
N GLY A 231 -14.98 15.43 -14.52
CA GLY A 231 -15.67 16.59 -15.09
C GLY A 231 -14.99 17.15 -16.34
N GLY A 232 -13.82 16.63 -16.73
CA GLY A 232 -12.99 17.17 -17.81
C GLY A 232 -12.24 18.45 -17.43
N ARG A 233 -12.10 18.73 -16.13
CA ARG A 233 -11.32 19.86 -15.60
C ARG A 233 -9.92 19.42 -15.22
N PRO A 234 -8.93 20.33 -15.13
CA PRO A 234 -7.61 19.98 -14.64
C PRO A 234 -7.68 19.22 -13.30
N ALA A 235 -7.08 18.03 -13.26
CA ALA A 235 -7.10 17.19 -12.09
C ALA A 235 -6.42 17.86 -10.89
N GLY A 236 -6.84 17.50 -9.67
CA GLY A 236 -6.11 17.89 -8.47
C GLY A 236 -4.71 17.29 -8.49
N GLN A 237 -3.68 18.13 -8.41
CA GLN A 237 -2.26 17.73 -8.44
C GLN A 237 -1.77 17.14 -7.12
N SER A 238 -2.62 16.37 -6.45
CA SER A 238 -2.27 15.64 -5.24
C SER A 238 -3.17 14.45 -5.04
N TYR A 239 -2.64 13.45 -4.37
CA TYR A 239 -3.38 12.31 -3.87
C TYR A 239 -3.37 12.28 -2.35
N TYR A 240 -4.20 11.44 -1.77
CA TYR A 240 -4.18 11.13 -0.35
C TYR A 240 -4.62 9.69 -0.14
N ILE A 241 -4.18 9.08 0.96
CA ILE A 241 -4.55 7.71 1.27
C ILE A 241 -5.88 7.66 2.02
N LYS A 242 -6.63 6.59 1.75
CA LYS A 242 -7.75 6.14 2.57
C LYS A 242 -7.56 4.69 2.97
N CYS A 243 -7.76 4.42 4.25
CA CYS A 243 -7.66 3.08 4.84
C CYS A 243 -9.03 2.73 5.44
N GLY A 244 -9.65 1.63 4.99
CA GLY A 244 -10.94 1.21 5.53
C GLY A 244 -11.74 0.39 4.54
N VAL A 245 -13.04 0.65 4.44
CA VAL A 245 -13.93 -0.07 3.54
C VAL A 245 -14.77 0.92 2.76
N TYR A 246 -14.87 0.71 1.45
CA TYR A 246 -15.78 1.43 0.56
C TYR A 246 -16.63 0.45 -0.26
N ASN A 247 -17.88 0.28 0.16
CA ASN A 247 -18.96 -0.51 -0.42
C ASN A 247 -20.03 0.39 -1.08
N TRP A 248 -19.74 0.95 -2.25
CA TRP A 248 -20.68 1.88 -2.92
C TRP A 248 -22.05 1.28 -3.25
N THR A 249 -22.18 -0.04 -3.32
CA THR A 249 -23.44 -0.73 -3.60
C THR A 249 -24.40 -0.71 -2.41
N TRP A 250 -23.91 -0.59 -1.18
CA TRP A 250 -24.74 -0.67 0.03
C TRP A 250 -25.71 0.51 0.15
N LYS A 251 -25.30 1.70 -0.28
CA LYS A 251 -26.19 2.87 -0.39
C LYS A 251 -27.41 2.65 -1.29
N SER A 252 -27.31 1.72 -2.24
CA SER A 252 -28.42 1.32 -3.12
C SER A 252 -29.21 0.11 -2.58
N GLY A 253 -28.98 -0.30 -1.33
CA GLY A 253 -29.59 -1.49 -0.72
C GLY A 253 -29.10 -2.81 -1.31
N ARG A 254 -27.96 -2.79 -2.02
CA ARG A 254 -27.40 -3.98 -2.68
C ARG A 254 -26.20 -4.50 -1.90
N HIS A 255 -26.46 -5.48 -1.05
CA HIS A 255 -25.46 -6.19 -0.25
C HIS A 255 -25.87 -7.66 -0.08
N ASP A 256 -24.89 -8.54 0.14
CA ASP A 256 -25.10 -9.98 0.40
C ASP A 256 -24.21 -10.51 1.52
N VAL A 257 -23.62 -9.59 2.27
CA VAL A 257 -22.86 -9.82 3.50
C VAL A 257 -23.39 -8.86 4.57
N PRO A 258 -23.30 -9.23 5.86
CA PRO A 258 -23.88 -8.43 6.94
C PRO A 258 -23.04 -7.21 7.30
N ASP A 259 -21.71 -7.30 7.19
CA ASP A 259 -20.77 -6.25 7.57
C ASP A 259 -19.40 -6.51 6.95
N ARG A 260 -18.50 -5.55 7.15
CA ARG A 260 -17.07 -5.65 6.89
C ARG A 260 -16.28 -5.15 8.09
N GLU A 261 -15.39 -5.97 8.59
CA GLU A 261 -14.47 -5.62 9.67
C GLU A 261 -13.02 -5.78 9.19
N ILE A 262 -12.27 -4.68 9.21
CA ILE A 262 -10.88 -4.61 8.76
C ILE A 262 -10.05 -3.91 9.83
N TYR A 263 -8.83 -4.39 10.01
CA TYR A 263 -7.85 -3.76 10.90
C TYR A 263 -6.72 -3.17 10.08
N TYR A 264 -6.17 -2.05 10.53
CA TYR A 264 -4.97 -1.42 9.98
C TYR A 264 -3.93 -1.25 11.07
N ASP A 265 -2.67 -1.36 10.66
CA ASP A 265 -1.53 -1.15 11.53
C ASP A 265 -0.31 -0.72 10.70
N GLU A 266 0.70 -0.16 11.36
CA GLU A 266 2.02 0.15 10.78
C GLU A 266 1.95 1.06 9.53
N VAL A 267 1.11 2.10 9.56
CA VAL A 267 0.90 3.00 8.42
C VAL A 267 1.98 4.08 8.38
N ARG A 268 2.82 4.06 7.34
CA ARG A 268 3.98 4.95 7.19
C ARG A 268 4.03 5.60 5.82
N ILE A 269 4.47 6.84 5.78
CA ILE A 269 4.76 7.58 4.54
C ILE A 269 6.12 8.25 4.68
N GLY A 270 7.09 7.85 3.87
CA GLY A 270 8.35 8.54 3.66
C GLY A 270 8.29 9.44 2.43
N HIS A 271 8.68 10.70 2.56
CA HIS A 271 8.69 11.69 1.46
C HIS A 271 10.14 12.03 1.08
N VAL A 272 10.57 11.59 -0.10
CA VAL A 272 11.98 11.60 -0.50
C VAL A 272 12.49 13.03 -0.64
N GLU A 273 11.74 13.92 -1.28
CA GLU A 273 12.12 15.34 -1.41
C GLU A 273 12.11 16.10 -0.07
N ALA A 274 11.48 15.56 0.97
CA ALA A 274 11.59 16.05 2.35
C ALA A 274 12.73 15.40 3.16
N GLY A 275 13.60 14.62 2.50
CA GLY A 275 14.78 14.00 3.11
C GLY A 275 14.57 12.58 3.63
N TYR A 276 13.48 11.90 3.25
CA TYR A 276 13.34 10.46 3.54
C TYR A 276 14.29 9.61 2.69
N THR A 277 15.07 8.76 3.36
CA THR A 277 16.07 7.88 2.73
C THR A 277 15.90 6.40 3.10
N GLY A 278 14.91 6.06 3.93
CA GLY A 278 14.72 4.70 4.44
C GLY A 278 14.27 3.67 3.40
N GLY A 279 13.86 4.11 2.20
CA GLY A 279 13.43 3.24 1.11
C GLY A 279 12.32 2.26 1.53
N TYR A 280 12.38 1.05 0.96
CA TYR A 280 11.48 -0.06 1.29
C TYR A 280 11.51 -0.40 2.78
N ASP A 281 12.71 -0.64 3.34
CA ASP A 281 12.86 -1.16 4.69
C ASP A 281 12.38 -0.17 5.78
N GLY A 282 12.48 1.14 5.52
CA GLY A 282 12.03 2.16 6.47
C GLY A 282 10.51 2.34 6.55
N VAL A 283 9.74 1.84 5.57
CA VAL A 283 8.27 1.84 5.64
C VAL A 283 7.65 0.44 5.77
N ALA A 284 8.38 -0.61 5.41
CA ALA A 284 7.89 -1.99 5.47
C ALA A 284 7.38 -2.35 6.87
N PRO A 285 6.12 -2.83 7.01
CA PRO A 285 5.58 -3.21 8.30
C PRO A 285 6.38 -4.30 9.00
N GLY A 286 6.53 -4.19 10.32
CA GLY A 286 7.15 -5.22 11.15
C GLY A 286 8.68 -5.29 11.13
N ASN A 287 9.37 -4.44 10.37
CA ASN A 287 10.84 -4.42 10.29
C ASN A 287 11.53 -3.59 11.39
N ARG A 288 10.78 -2.88 12.25
CA ARG A 288 11.34 -1.81 13.10
C ARG A 288 12.09 -2.29 14.33
N ASP A 289 11.56 -3.30 15.02
CA ASP A 289 12.06 -3.74 16.34
C ASP A 289 11.92 -5.25 16.57
N GLY A 290 11.47 -6.00 15.57
CA GLY A 290 11.20 -7.43 15.70
C GLY A 290 9.96 -7.77 16.53
N SER A 291 9.11 -6.78 16.87
CA SER A 291 7.83 -6.99 17.58
C SER A 291 6.70 -7.53 16.70
N ALA A 292 6.96 -7.63 15.39
CA ALA A 292 6.07 -8.19 14.39
C ALA A 292 5.54 -9.57 14.80
N LYS A 293 4.22 -9.68 14.99
CA LYS A 293 3.56 -10.97 15.17
C LYS A 293 3.55 -11.75 13.85
N PRO A 294 3.39 -13.09 13.88
CA PRO A 294 3.11 -13.86 12.68
C PRO A 294 1.93 -13.27 11.91
N ARG A 295 1.93 -13.43 10.59
CA ARG A 295 0.82 -12.93 9.76
C ARG A 295 -0.50 -13.69 10.00
N THR A 296 -0.45 -14.82 10.68
CA THR A 296 -1.63 -15.58 11.13
C THR A 296 -1.86 -15.27 12.60
N ASP A 297 -3.08 -14.91 12.98
CA ASP A 297 -3.47 -14.80 14.41
C ASP A 297 -3.56 -16.17 15.08
#